data_AF-A0A1C6IIP9-F1
#
_entry.id   AF-A0A1C6IIP9-F1
#
_cell.length_a   1.000
_cell.length_b   1.000
_cell.length_c   1.000
_cell.angle_alpha   90.00
_cell.angle_beta   90.00
_cell.angle_gamma   90.00
#
_symmetry.space_group_name_H-M   'P 1'
#
loop_
_entity.id
_entity.type
_entity.pdbx_description
1 polymer ?
#
loop_
_entity_poly.entity_id
_entity_poly.type
_entity_poly.pdbx_seq_one_letter_code
_entity_poly.pdbx_strand_id
1 'polypeptide(L)'
;MWSCYILSYLMYSNCLKNTSFVDVFNNLFSIDSYSPFVDYVRHGFSHYYFIFLLFNFLTCVSIIVVAFFERFKKCSSENKGELIIPYTNENSCLDFLKIYFSDIRDKNYIDRFLEINKDVIILRNCSAGSNATTLQCIKSGRMVYRKYAFGSDGEKLFEQVKWLQNNRDQLYVTEILDAYQKNNVCYYDMPYLGDSIGLFDYIHSMPLESSWRIMESVVSDLESNYSKKYSSKADADTIRQYYDKKIRSNIDKIMNAHVLSELTNYEKVVINGETYDNLTMFLDKLYSFDFWKEIFENDYYSDIHGDLTVENIVCNINYPKGYYLIDPNGGNIHSSPNLDYSKLLQSLHGNYEFFMHTAKVKVNKNEISFKITRTTSYDVLYKRLDKYLKDTFDAKRVKSIYFHEIVHWLRLMPYKINNDSDRAAMFYAGLVMVVNDIFEEFDNIDKRIGIKACNV
;
A
#
# COMPACT_ATOMS: atom_id res chain seq x y z
N MET A 1 23.83 -48.76 -10.72
CA MET A 1 23.74 -48.85 -9.25
C MET A 1 22.94 -50.08 -8.82
N TRP A 2 21.64 -50.17 -9.10
CA TRP A 2 20.79 -51.32 -8.69
C TRP A 2 21.31 -52.68 -9.15
N SER A 3 21.80 -52.78 -10.40
CA SER A 3 22.41 -54.01 -10.89
C SER A 3 23.67 -54.42 -10.11
N CYS A 4 24.46 -53.46 -9.63
CA CYS A 4 25.66 -53.74 -8.81
C CYS A 4 25.27 -54.22 -7.41
N TYR A 5 24.22 -53.64 -6.82
CA TYR A 5 23.68 -54.10 -5.54
C TYR A 5 23.16 -55.54 -5.63
N ILE A 6 22.32 -55.83 -6.63
CA ILE A 6 21.76 -57.17 -6.84
C ILE A 6 22.88 -58.20 -7.04
N LEU A 7 23.88 -57.88 -7.87
CA LEU A 7 25.01 -58.77 -8.10
C LEU A 7 25.86 -58.98 -6.84
N SER A 8 26.03 -57.95 -6.01
CA SER A 8 26.75 -58.06 -4.74
C SER A 8 26.06 -59.03 -3.78
N TYR A 9 24.74 -58.94 -3.62
CA TYR A 9 23.97 -59.81 -2.72
C TYR A 9 23.92 -61.27 -3.21
N LEU A 10 23.85 -61.49 -4.53
CA LEU A 10 23.96 -62.83 -5.12
C LEU A 10 25.33 -63.47 -4.80
N MET A 11 26.42 -62.71 -4.90
CA MET A 11 27.76 -63.20 -4.59
C MET A 11 27.97 -63.43 -3.08
N TYR A 12 27.35 -62.60 -2.23
CA TYR A 12 27.35 -62.79 -0.78
C TYR A 12 26.59 -64.05 -0.36
N SER A 13 25.42 -64.31 -0.97
CA SER A 13 24.66 -65.57 -0.78
C SER A 13 25.50 -66.80 -1.14
N ASN A 14 26.29 -66.75 -2.22
CA ASN A 14 27.19 -67.85 -2.59
C ASN A 14 28.37 -68.05 -1.60
N CYS A 15 28.75 -67.01 -0.85
CA CYS A 15 29.77 -67.11 0.19
C CYS A 15 29.26 -67.87 1.43
N LEU A 16 27.97 -67.73 1.74
CA LEU A 16 27.30 -68.37 2.85
C LEU A 16 26.70 -69.70 2.37
N LYS A 17 27.42 -70.82 2.56
CA LYS A 17 26.97 -72.15 2.12
C LYS A 17 25.55 -72.44 2.64
N ASN A 18 24.64 -72.83 1.74
CA ASN A 18 23.21 -73.16 1.97
C ASN A 18 22.26 -71.99 2.29
N THR A 19 22.56 -70.76 1.88
CA THR A 19 21.64 -69.60 2.04
C THR A 19 21.25 -69.03 0.69
N SER A 20 19.95 -68.83 0.45
CA SER A 20 19.47 -68.27 -0.81
C SER A 20 19.57 -66.74 -0.83
N PHE A 21 19.52 -66.14 -2.02
CA PHE A 21 19.48 -64.68 -2.19
C PHE A 21 18.33 -64.02 -1.40
N VAL A 22 17.17 -64.69 -1.34
CA VAL A 22 15.99 -64.17 -0.65
C VAL A 22 16.22 -64.13 0.87
N ASP A 23 16.93 -65.12 1.41
CA ASP A 23 17.26 -65.18 2.84
C ASP A 23 18.27 -64.09 3.22
N VAL A 24 19.28 -63.86 2.38
CA VAL A 24 20.26 -62.77 2.54
C VAL A 24 19.58 -61.41 2.48
N PHE A 25 18.68 -61.21 1.51
CA PHE A 25 17.95 -59.96 1.37
C PHE A 25 17.05 -59.69 2.59
N ASN A 26 16.27 -60.69 3.03
CA ASN A 26 15.39 -60.53 4.18
C ASN A 26 16.16 -60.30 5.50
N ASN A 27 17.34 -60.91 5.67
CA ASN A 27 18.17 -60.72 6.87
C ASN A 27 18.90 -59.37 6.92
N LEU A 28 19.20 -58.76 5.77
CA LEU A 28 19.82 -57.43 5.72
C LEU A 28 18.84 -56.30 6.03
N PHE A 29 17.55 -56.53 5.78
CA PHE A 29 16.48 -55.53 5.94
C PHE A 29 15.52 -55.87 7.10
N SER A 30 15.76 -56.93 7.86
CA SER A 30 15.07 -57.19 9.13
C SER A 30 15.68 -56.35 10.26
N ILE A 31 14.83 -55.94 11.20
CA ILE A 31 15.18 -54.98 12.28
C ILE A 31 16.23 -55.54 13.25
N ASP A 32 16.26 -56.85 13.45
CA ASP A 32 17.29 -57.55 14.21
C ASP A 32 18.49 -57.86 13.30
N SER A 33 19.17 -56.81 12.88
CA SER A 33 20.24 -56.89 11.87
C SER A 33 21.45 -57.67 12.41
N TYR A 34 21.66 -58.86 11.84
CA TYR A 34 22.85 -59.68 12.00
C TYR A 34 24.07 -58.86 11.52
N SER A 35 25.02 -58.56 12.42
CA SER A 35 26.22 -57.81 12.04
C SER A 35 27.08 -58.63 11.08
N PRO A 36 27.47 -58.11 9.90
CA PRO A 36 28.41 -58.77 8.98
C PRO A 36 29.76 -59.12 9.64
N PHE A 37 30.05 -58.51 10.78
CA PHE A 37 31.22 -58.79 11.61
C PHE A 37 31.14 -60.16 12.32
N VAL A 38 29.94 -60.67 12.60
CA VAL A 38 29.75 -61.97 13.27
C VAL A 38 30.03 -63.14 12.31
N ASP A 39 29.68 -63.00 11.03
CA ASP A 39 30.03 -64.00 9.99
C ASP A 39 31.51 -63.91 9.55
N TYR A 40 32.11 -62.71 9.60
CA TYR A 40 33.56 -62.50 9.40
C TYR A 40 34.40 -63.38 10.34
N VAL A 41 34.01 -63.51 11.61
CA VAL A 41 34.70 -64.34 12.60
C VAL A 41 34.48 -65.83 12.37
N ARG A 42 33.35 -66.24 11.78
CA ARG A 42 32.97 -67.66 11.64
C ARG A 42 33.49 -68.34 10.39
N HIS A 43 33.63 -67.65 9.26
CA HIS A 43 33.85 -68.30 7.95
C HIS A 43 35.11 -67.90 7.21
N GLY A 44 35.87 -66.93 7.71
CA GLY A 44 37.14 -66.50 7.12
C GLY A 44 36.98 -65.82 5.74
N PHE A 45 38.07 -65.23 5.25
CA PHE A 45 38.04 -64.39 4.04
C PHE A 45 37.89 -65.24 2.77
N SER A 46 36.67 -65.35 2.24
CA SER A 46 36.46 -65.92 0.90
C SER A 46 36.68 -64.85 -0.17
N HIS A 47 37.13 -65.27 -1.37
CA HIS A 47 37.29 -64.36 -2.51
C HIS A 47 35.97 -63.66 -2.89
N TYR A 48 34.82 -64.32 -2.64
CA TYR A 48 33.50 -63.76 -2.88
C TYR A 48 33.13 -62.63 -1.89
N TYR A 49 33.63 -62.67 -0.65
CA TYR A 49 33.43 -61.59 0.32
C TYR A 49 34.20 -60.32 -0.05
N PHE A 50 35.43 -60.47 -0.56
CA PHE A 50 36.20 -59.35 -1.09
C PHE A 50 35.50 -58.68 -2.27
N ILE A 51 34.95 -59.48 -3.19
CA ILE A 51 34.17 -59.00 -4.33
C ILE A 51 32.90 -58.27 -3.86
N PHE A 52 32.21 -58.77 -2.83
CA PHE A 52 31.04 -58.10 -2.23
C PHE A 52 31.38 -56.71 -1.69
N LEU A 53 32.48 -56.56 -0.93
CA LEU A 53 32.93 -55.27 -0.41
C LEU A 53 33.32 -54.30 -1.54
N LEU A 54 33.99 -54.80 -2.58
CA LEU A 54 34.40 -54.01 -3.74
C LEU A 54 33.19 -53.42 -4.48
N PHE A 55 32.14 -54.20 -4.69
CA PHE A 55 30.92 -53.72 -5.37
C PHE A 55 30.14 -52.69 -4.54
N ASN A 56 30.11 -52.83 -3.20
CA ASN A 56 29.51 -51.82 -2.31
C ASN A 56 30.34 -50.52 -2.29
N PHE A 57 31.67 -50.62 -2.34
CA PHE A 57 32.53 -49.45 -2.47
C PHE A 57 32.29 -48.72 -3.81
N LEU A 58 32.19 -49.46 -4.92
CA LEU A 58 31.89 -48.91 -6.24
C LEU A 58 30.51 -48.21 -6.31
N THR A 59 29.49 -48.71 -5.59
CA THR A 59 28.20 -48.01 -5.48
C THR A 59 28.30 -46.70 -4.70
N CYS A 60 29.05 -46.66 -3.59
CA CYS A 60 29.31 -45.40 -2.87
C CYS A 60 30.06 -44.39 -3.73
N VAL A 61 31.10 -44.82 -4.44
CA VAL A 61 31.88 -43.95 -5.35
C VAL A 61 31.01 -43.40 -6.48
N SER A 62 30.16 -44.23 -7.08
CA SER A 62 29.27 -43.77 -8.15
C SER A 62 28.22 -42.75 -7.67
N ILE A 63 27.71 -42.87 -6.43
CA ILE A 63 26.85 -41.84 -5.82
C ILE A 63 27.61 -40.53 -5.64
N ILE A 64 28.84 -40.59 -5.12
CA ILE A 64 29.68 -39.40 -4.93
C ILE A 64 29.97 -38.73 -6.27
N VAL A 65 30.31 -39.50 -7.31
CA VAL A 65 30.58 -38.98 -8.65
C VAL A 65 29.34 -38.34 -9.25
N VAL A 66 28.16 -38.97 -9.16
CA VAL A 66 26.89 -38.36 -9.64
C VAL A 66 26.58 -37.07 -8.88
N ALA A 67 26.70 -37.07 -7.55
CA ALA A 67 26.49 -35.88 -6.74
C ALA A 67 27.49 -34.76 -7.08
N PHE A 68 28.74 -35.11 -7.37
CA PHE A 68 29.77 -34.15 -7.78
C PHE A 68 29.46 -33.56 -9.16
N PHE A 69 29.05 -34.38 -10.13
CA PHE A 69 28.70 -33.93 -11.47
C PHE A 69 27.39 -33.12 -11.51
N GLU A 70 26.38 -33.44 -10.70
CA GLU A 70 25.20 -32.58 -10.54
C GLU A 70 25.56 -31.21 -9.95
N ARG A 71 26.49 -31.17 -8.99
CA ARG A 71 26.98 -29.91 -8.40
C ARG A 71 27.69 -29.04 -9.43
N PHE A 72 28.46 -29.63 -10.35
CA PHE A 72 29.09 -28.91 -11.45
C PHE A 72 28.11 -28.46 -12.54
N LYS A 73 27.06 -29.24 -12.82
CA LYS A 73 26.00 -28.84 -13.77
C LYS A 73 25.18 -27.64 -13.26
N LYS A 74 25.12 -27.42 -11.94
CA LYS A 74 24.49 -26.25 -11.31
C LYS A 74 25.42 -25.03 -11.18
N CYS A 75 26.73 -25.16 -11.39
CA CYS A 75 27.67 -24.05 -11.27
C CYS A 75 27.75 -23.12 -12.49
N SER A 76 26.93 -23.34 -13.53
CA SER A 76 26.88 -22.46 -14.72
C SER A 76 25.57 -21.69 -14.87
N SER A 77 24.73 -21.60 -13.84
CA SER A 77 23.69 -20.59 -13.80
C SER A 77 24.11 -19.51 -12.81
N GLU A 78 24.08 -18.27 -13.29
CA GLU A 78 23.99 -17.05 -12.49
C GLU A 78 23.44 -17.34 -11.09
N ASN A 79 24.12 -16.83 -10.06
CA ASN A 79 23.56 -16.72 -8.72
C ASN A 79 22.22 -15.97 -8.82
N LYS A 80 21.14 -16.70 -9.14
CA LYS A 80 19.77 -16.34 -8.81
C LYS A 80 19.80 -16.33 -7.30
N GLY A 81 20.07 -15.15 -6.74
CA GLY A 81 20.01 -14.91 -5.31
C GLY A 81 18.75 -15.59 -4.81
N GLU A 82 18.93 -16.50 -3.87
CA GLU A 82 17.83 -17.09 -3.12
C GLU A 82 17.06 -15.91 -2.54
N LEU A 83 15.97 -15.55 -3.20
CA LEU A 83 15.12 -14.42 -2.89
C LEU A 83 14.33 -14.83 -1.64
N ILE A 84 14.99 -14.86 -0.49
CA ILE A 84 14.34 -15.08 0.79
C ILE A 84 13.58 -13.79 1.06
N ILE A 85 12.27 -13.83 0.82
CA ILE A 85 11.38 -12.69 1.02
C ILE A 85 11.15 -12.57 2.53
N PRO A 86 11.64 -11.52 3.21
CA PRO A 86 11.30 -11.27 4.59
C PRO A 86 9.97 -10.53 4.58
N TYR A 87 8.87 -11.28 4.52
CA TYR A 87 7.56 -10.71 4.81
C TYR A 87 7.48 -10.43 6.31
N THR A 88 7.12 -9.20 6.67
CA THR A 88 6.90 -8.77 8.05
C THR A 88 5.57 -9.25 8.65
N ASN A 89 4.67 -9.79 7.82
CA ASN A 89 3.37 -10.31 8.24
C ASN A 89 3.22 -11.76 7.79
N GLU A 90 2.99 -12.66 8.74
CA GLU A 90 2.80 -14.10 8.49
C GLU A 90 1.68 -14.37 7.48
N ASN A 91 0.61 -13.58 7.50
CA ASN A 91 -0.52 -13.73 6.57
C ASN A 91 -0.13 -13.37 5.13
N SER A 92 0.57 -12.25 4.93
CA SER A 92 1.03 -11.83 3.59
C SER A 92 2.12 -12.76 3.04
N CYS A 93 2.98 -13.27 3.93
CA CYS A 93 3.94 -14.32 3.60
C CYS A 93 3.23 -15.58 3.11
N LEU A 94 2.24 -16.02 3.88
CA LEU A 94 1.47 -17.22 3.59
C LEU A 94 0.63 -17.07 2.32
N ASP A 95 0.05 -15.91 2.05
CA ASP A 95 -0.67 -15.62 0.81
C ASP A 95 0.26 -15.59 -0.39
N PHE A 96 1.44 -14.97 -0.27
CA PHE A 96 2.45 -15.03 -1.32
C PHE A 96 2.94 -16.46 -1.56
N LEU A 97 3.27 -17.21 -0.50
CA LEU A 97 3.74 -18.59 -0.61
C LEU A 97 2.64 -19.50 -1.18
N LYS A 98 1.38 -19.29 -0.80
CA LYS A 98 0.22 -19.96 -1.41
C LYS A 98 0.18 -19.68 -2.90
N ILE A 99 0.29 -18.41 -3.33
CA ILE A 99 0.30 -18.05 -4.75
C ILE A 99 1.52 -18.67 -5.45
N TYR A 100 2.70 -18.57 -4.84
CA TYR A 100 3.98 -19.08 -5.34
C TYR A 100 4.00 -20.61 -5.55
N PHE A 101 3.41 -21.36 -4.62
CA PHE A 101 3.34 -22.82 -4.68
C PHE A 101 2.02 -23.36 -5.24
N SER A 102 1.04 -22.51 -5.55
CA SER A 102 -0.20 -22.94 -6.20
C SER A 102 -0.05 -23.07 -7.71
N ASP A 103 -0.54 -24.17 -8.27
CA ASP A 103 -0.66 -24.36 -9.74
C ASP A 103 -1.76 -23.47 -10.38
N ILE A 104 -2.40 -22.61 -9.60
CA ILE A 104 -3.60 -21.86 -10.00
C ILE A 104 -3.23 -20.39 -10.28
N ARG A 105 -3.04 -20.13 -11.58
CA ARG A 105 -3.45 -18.91 -12.30
C ARG A 105 -2.72 -17.56 -12.13
N ASP A 106 -1.58 -17.44 -11.44
CA ASP A 106 -0.80 -16.18 -11.52
C ASP A 106 0.72 -16.33 -11.68
N LYS A 107 1.15 -17.32 -12.49
CA LYS A 107 2.56 -17.41 -12.95
C LYS A 107 3.06 -16.09 -13.53
N ASN A 108 2.19 -15.38 -14.27
CA ASN A 108 2.51 -14.06 -14.84
C ASN A 108 2.81 -13.00 -13.77
N TYR A 109 2.13 -12.98 -12.62
CA TYR A 109 2.43 -12.04 -11.55
C TYR A 109 3.80 -12.35 -10.92
N ILE A 110 4.03 -13.62 -10.55
CA ILE A 110 5.29 -14.04 -9.91
C ILE A 110 6.47 -13.79 -10.85
N ASP A 111 6.35 -14.16 -12.12
CA ASP A 111 7.42 -13.96 -13.10
C ASP A 111 7.78 -12.48 -13.25
N ARG A 112 6.77 -11.60 -13.34
CA ARG A 112 7.00 -10.15 -13.39
C ARG A 112 7.58 -9.61 -12.10
N PHE A 113 7.11 -10.08 -10.94
CA PHE A 113 7.62 -9.69 -9.63
C PHE A 113 9.10 -10.08 -9.48
N LEU A 114 9.46 -11.30 -9.87
CA LEU A 114 10.85 -11.76 -9.87
C LEU A 114 11.69 -10.98 -10.87
N GLU A 115 11.15 -10.69 -12.07
CA GLU A 115 11.83 -9.93 -13.11
C GLU A 115 12.21 -8.52 -12.65
N ILE A 116 11.26 -7.79 -12.05
CA ILE A 116 11.50 -6.42 -11.60
C ILE A 116 12.28 -6.32 -10.30
N ASN A 117 12.48 -7.41 -9.56
CA ASN A 117 13.21 -7.39 -8.29
C ASN A 117 14.52 -8.19 -8.32
N LYS A 118 14.95 -8.67 -9.49
CA LYS A 118 16.18 -9.47 -9.64
C LYS A 118 17.47 -8.73 -9.28
N ASP A 119 17.45 -7.40 -9.33
CA ASP A 119 18.59 -6.51 -9.09
C ASP A 119 18.65 -6.00 -7.64
N VAL A 120 17.72 -6.42 -6.77
CA VAL A 120 17.62 -5.94 -5.40
C VAL A 120 17.46 -7.07 -4.37
N ILE A 121 17.93 -6.81 -3.15
CA ILE A 121 17.65 -7.64 -1.98
C ILE A 121 16.51 -6.98 -1.22
N ILE A 122 15.37 -7.66 -1.10
CA ILE A 122 14.19 -7.14 -0.38
C ILE A 122 14.41 -7.32 1.12
N LEU A 123 14.27 -6.24 1.88
CA LEU A 123 14.40 -6.25 3.34
C LEU A 123 13.04 -6.24 4.05
N ARG A 124 12.10 -5.44 3.55
CA ARG A 124 10.79 -5.23 4.18
C ARG A 124 9.76 -4.74 3.18
N ASN A 125 8.50 -5.14 3.39
CA ASN A 125 7.35 -4.52 2.75
C ASN A 125 6.87 -3.30 3.57
N CYS A 126 6.78 -2.14 2.91
CA CYS A 126 6.39 -0.84 3.46
C CYS A 126 5.09 -0.30 2.83
N SER A 127 4.27 -1.16 2.22
CA SER A 127 3.05 -0.74 1.52
C SER A 127 1.97 -0.30 2.51
N ALA A 128 1.34 0.85 2.23
CA ALA A 128 0.34 1.49 3.09
C ALA A 128 -1.10 1.42 2.53
N GLY A 129 -1.53 0.23 2.09
CA GLY A 129 -2.92 0.00 1.65
C GLY A 129 -3.31 0.58 0.27
N SER A 130 -2.35 1.06 -0.52
CA SER A 130 -2.56 1.43 -1.92
C SER A 130 -2.38 0.23 -2.86
N ASN A 131 -2.83 0.35 -4.11
CA ASN A 131 -2.67 -0.71 -5.13
C ASN A 131 -1.21 -0.90 -5.59
N ALA A 132 -0.33 0.05 -5.29
CA ALA A 132 1.10 -0.05 -5.55
C ALA A 132 1.82 -0.62 -4.33
N THR A 133 2.80 -1.49 -4.57
CA THR A 133 3.63 -2.07 -3.50
C THR A 133 4.90 -1.26 -3.34
N THR A 134 5.26 -0.92 -2.10
CA THR A 134 6.51 -0.25 -1.76
C THR A 134 7.39 -1.19 -0.92
N LEU A 135 8.60 -1.45 -1.40
CA LEU A 135 9.58 -2.33 -0.76
C LEU A 135 10.79 -1.53 -0.30
N GLN A 136 11.29 -1.81 0.89
CA GLN A 136 12.61 -1.39 1.31
C GLN A 136 13.62 -2.44 0.86
N CYS A 137 14.63 -2.03 0.11
CA CYS A 137 15.55 -2.92 -0.57
C CYS A 137 17.02 -2.46 -0.46
N ILE A 138 17.95 -3.38 -0.72
CA ILE A 138 19.36 -3.07 -1.02
C ILE A 138 19.59 -3.24 -2.52
N LYS A 139 20.02 -2.17 -3.20
CA LYS A 139 20.42 -2.16 -4.61
C LYS A 139 21.88 -1.74 -4.71
N SER A 140 22.74 -2.58 -5.29
CA SER A 140 24.18 -2.30 -5.45
C SER A 140 24.88 -1.80 -4.17
N GLY A 141 24.53 -2.37 -3.01
CA GLY A 141 25.11 -2.00 -1.71
C GLY A 141 24.52 -0.75 -1.06
N ARG A 142 23.48 -0.13 -1.63
CA ARG A 142 22.78 1.04 -1.07
C ARG A 142 21.34 0.71 -0.73
N MET A 143 20.83 1.32 0.34
CA MET A 143 19.42 1.22 0.73
C MET A 143 18.55 2.08 -0.19
N VAL A 144 17.46 1.53 -0.70
CA VAL A 144 16.48 2.22 -1.55
C VAL A 144 15.06 1.78 -1.19
N TYR A 145 14.08 2.61 -1.52
CA TYR A 145 12.70 2.17 -1.62
C TYR A 145 12.35 1.92 -3.09
N ARG A 146 11.81 0.74 -3.40
CA ARG A 146 11.26 0.41 -4.72
C ARG A 146 9.73 0.42 -4.64
N LYS A 147 9.09 1.32 -5.37
CA LYS A 147 7.64 1.34 -5.54
C LYS A 147 7.28 0.75 -6.90
N TYR A 148 6.37 -0.22 -6.94
CA TYR A 148 5.96 -0.87 -8.19
C TYR A 148 4.46 -1.16 -8.24
N ALA A 149 3.93 -1.23 -9.46
CA ALA A 149 2.55 -1.62 -9.73
C ALA A 149 2.43 -2.32 -11.09
N PHE A 150 1.37 -3.11 -11.25
CA PHE A 150 1.07 -3.86 -12.47
C PHE A 150 -0.26 -3.42 -13.09
N GLY A 151 -0.46 -3.70 -14.38
CA GLY A 151 -1.69 -3.39 -15.08
C GLY A 151 -1.96 -1.88 -15.16
N SER A 152 -3.23 -1.52 -14.99
CA SER A 152 -3.68 -0.11 -15.00
C SER A 152 -3.11 0.71 -13.84
N ASP A 153 -2.78 0.07 -12.71
CA ASP A 153 -2.11 0.77 -11.60
C ASP A 153 -0.63 1.05 -11.90
N GLY A 154 -0.01 0.25 -12.78
CA GLY A 154 1.31 0.55 -13.35
C GLY A 154 1.31 1.81 -14.22
N GLU A 155 0.25 2.04 -15.01
CA GLU A 155 0.10 3.28 -15.79
C GLU A 155 -0.05 4.50 -14.89
N LYS A 156 -0.86 4.40 -13.82
CA LYS A 156 -0.97 5.47 -12.81
C LYS A 156 0.36 5.76 -12.12
N LEU A 157 1.10 4.72 -11.76
CA LEU A 157 2.42 4.87 -11.15
C LEU A 157 3.41 5.56 -12.10
N PHE A 158 3.29 5.32 -13.41
CA PHE A 158 4.11 6.01 -14.38
C PHE A 158 3.77 7.52 -14.49
N GLU A 159 2.50 7.89 -14.42
CA GLU A 159 2.11 9.31 -14.33
C GLU A 159 2.64 9.96 -13.03
N GLN A 160 2.67 9.22 -11.92
CA GLN A 160 3.35 9.66 -10.69
C GLN A 160 4.84 9.94 -10.93
N VAL A 161 5.55 9.03 -11.62
CA VAL A 161 6.97 9.21 -11.98
C VAL A 161 7.18 10.47 -12.82
N LYS A 162 6.35 10.69 -13.85
CA LYS A 162 6.43 11.90 -14.68
C LYS A 162 6.22 13.17 -13.86
N TRP A 163 5.23 13.19 -12.97
CA TRP A 163 4.96 14.35 -12.14
C TRP A 163 6.15 14.70 -11.26
N LEU A 164 6.74 13.71 -10.60
CA LEU A 164 7.94 13.88 -9.77
C LEU A 164 9.10 14.46 -10.58
N GLN A 165 9.35 13.93 -11.78
CA GLN A 165 10.41 14.43 -12.67
C GLN A 165 10.15 15.86 -13.14
N ASN A 166 8.91 16.19 -13.51
CA ASN A 166 8.53 17.50 -14.03
C ASN A 166 8.46 18.61 -12.96
N ASN A 167 8.43 18.23 -11.68
CA ASN A 167 8.32 19.17 -10.56
C ASN A 167 9.59 19.26 -9.70
N ARG A 168 10.60 18.42 -9.94
CA ARG A 168 11.82 18.35 -9.10
C ARG A 168 12.61 19.64 -8.98
N ASP A 169 12.54 20.52 -9.98
CA ASP A 169 13.29 21.78 -10.01
C ASP A 169 12.52 22.92 -9.33
N GLN A 170 11.20 22.76 -9.12
CA GLN A 170 10.34 23.78 -8.52
C GLN A 170 9.85 23.41 -7.11
N LEU A 171 9.79 22.13 -6.79
CA LEU A 171 9.29 21.59 -5.53
C LEU A 171 10.32 20.63 -4.91
N TYR A 172 10.33 20.56 -3.59
CA TYR A 172 11.06 19.53 -2.86
C TYR A 172 10.28 18.22 -2.95
N VAL A 173 10.66 17.35 -3.88
CA VAL A 173 10.06 16.02 -4.08
C VAL A 173 11.09 14.93 -3.88
N THR A 174 10.64 13.69 -3.71
CA THR A 174 11.55 12.54 -3.66
C THR A 174 12.32 12.38 -4.98
N GLU A 175 13.61 12.06 -4.87
CA GLU A 175 14.45 11.80 -6.03
C GLU A 175 14.11 10.44 -6.65
N ILE A 176 14.06 10.39 -7.99
CA ILE A 176 13.94 9.14 -8.73
C ILE A 176 15.35 8.70 -9.14
N LEU A 177 15.85 7.64 -8.49
CA LEU A 177 17.17 7.06 -8.75
C LEU A 177 17.17 6.17 -9.99
N ASP A 178 16.09 5.43 -10.18
CA ASP A 178 15.87 4.54 -11.31
C ASP A 178 14.37 4.44 -11.57
N ALA A 179 13.98 4.24 -12.82
CA ALA A 179 12.59 4.05 -13.19
C ALA A 179 12.48 3.12 -14.40
N TYR A 180 11.49 2.25 -14.37
CA TYR A 180 11.22 1.29 -15.41
C TYR A 180 9.74 1.33 -15.77
N GLN A 181 9.47 1.25 -17.07
CA GLN A 181 8.12 1.08 -17.59
C GLN A 181 8.15 0.17 -18.83
N LYS A 182 7.49 -0.99 -18.74
CA LYS A 182 7.26 -1.89 -19.88
C LYS A 182 6.19 -2.91 -19.55
N ASN A 183 5.48 -3.42 -20.57
CA ASN A 183 4.54 -4.55 -20.43
C ASN A 183 3.51 -4.39 -19.29
N ASN A 184 2.96 -3.18 -19.13
CA ASN A 184 2.04 -2.83 -18.04
C ASN A 184 2.64 -3.04 -16.64
N VAL A 185 3.95 -2.87 -16.51
CA VAL A 185 4.68 -2.84 -15.25
C VAL A 185 5.37 -1.50 -15.16
N CYS A 186 5.21 -0.84 -14.02
CA CYS A 186 6.01 0.31 -13.68
C CYS A 186 6.66 0.08 -12.32
N TYR A 187 7.94 0.44 -12.19
CA TYR A 187 8.55 0.66 -10.90
C TYR A 187 9.43 1.91 -10.94
N TYR A 188 9.67 2.48 -9.77
CA TYR A 188 10.76 3.43 -9.59
C TYR A 188 11.42 3.25 -8.22
N ASP A 189 12.70 3.57 -8.17
CA ASP A 189 13.53 3.56 -6.98
C ASP A 189 13.70 4.99 -6.45
N MET A 190 13.60 5.14 -5.14
CA MET A 190 13.85 6.39 -4.43
C MET A 190 14.84 6.17 -3.28
N PRO A 191 15.60 7.20 -2.86
CA PRO A 191 16.61 7.03 -1.84
C PRO A 191 15.98 6.67 -0.48
N TYR A 192 16.61 5.75 0.24
CA TYR A 192 16.32 5.55 1.65
C TYR A 192 17.10 6.58 2.48
N LEU A 193 16.39 7.50 3.11
CA LEU A 193 16.96 8.52 3.98
C LEU A 193 16.63 8.17 5.43
N GLY A 194 17.62 7.71 6.20
CA GLY A 194 17.42 7.17 7.55
C GLY A 194 16.82 8.15 8.56
N ASP A 195 17.04 9.45 8.36
CA ASP A 195 16.53 10.53 9.22
C ASP A 195 15.16 11.08 8.76
N SER A 196 14.53 10.44 7.78
CA SER A 196 13.19 10.83 7.32
C SER A 196 12.10 10.31 8.24
N ILE A 197 11.16 11.19 8.58
CA ILE A 197 9.96 10.88 9.35
C ILE A 197 8.74 11.50 8.67
N GLY A 198 7.65 10.75 8.57
CA GLY A 198 6.40 11.28 8.02
C GLY A 198 5.88 12.44 8.88
N LEU A 199 5.22 13.43 8.27
CA LEU A 199 4.71 14.59 9.01
C LEU A 199 3.72 14.17 10.11
N PHE A 200 2.98 13.07 9.93
CA PHE A 200 2.14 12.50 10.99
C PHE A 200 2.94 12.24 12.27
N ASP A 201 4.04 11.49 12.19
CA ASP A 201 4.90 11.20 13.34
C ASP A 201 5.64 12.46 13.82
N TYR A 202 6.02 13.34 12.90
CA TYR A 202 6.69 14.61 13.21
C TYR A 202 5.81 15.52 14.10
N ILE A 203 4.52 15.64 13.78
CA ILE A 203 3.52 16.41 14.56
C ILE A 203 3.44 15.93 16.01
N HIS A 204 3.67 14.64 16.25
CA HIS A 204 3.55 14.01 17.58
C HIS A 204 4.88 13.88 18.32
N SER A 205 6.01 14.14 17.66
CA SER A 205 7.36 13.99 18.24
C SER A 205 8.14 15.29 18.36
N MET A 206 7.74 16.35 17.65
CA MET A 206 8.44 17.64 17.58
C MET A 206 7.58 18.79 18.10
N PRO A 207 8.19 19.95 18.45
CA PRO A 207 7.43 21.15 18.80
C PRO A 207 6.49 21.57 17.68
N LEU A 208 5.27 21.92 18.05
CA LEU A 208 4.19 22.31 17.13
C LEU A 208 4.57 23.42 16.15
N GLU A 209 5.39 24.39 16.59
CA GLU A 209 5.89 25.47 15.74
C GLU A 209 6.77 24.96 14.59
N SER A 210 7.50 23.88 14.80
CA SER A 210 8.32 23.26 13.76
C SER A 210 7.42 22.60 12.72
N SER A 211 6.38 21.88 13.17
CA SER A 211 5.41 21.24 12.28
C SER A 211 4.63 22.27 11.45
N TRP A 212 4.22 23.38 12.07
CA TRP A 212 3.57 24.47 11.36
C TRP A 212 4.51 25.11 10.33
N ARG A 213 5.78 25.36 10.66
CA ARG A 213 6.75 25.91 9.70
C ARG A 213 6.92 25.05 8.44
N ILE A 214 6.94 23.73 8.63
CA ILE A 214 7.00 22.77 7.51
C ILE A 214 5.73 22.87 6.68
N MET A 215 4.56 22.80 7.31
CA MET A 215 3.28 22.92 6.63
C MET A 215 3.12 24.24 5.85
N GLU A 216 3.44 25.37 6.48
CA GLU A 216 3.41 26.69 5.87
C GLU A 216 4.33 26.77 4.65
N SER A 217 5.54 26.18 4.76
CA SER A 217 6.47 26.07 3.63
C SER A 217 5.90 25.23 2.50
N VAL A 218 5.28 24.09 2.81
CA VAL A 218 4.62 23.21 1.82
C VAL A 218 3.54 23.97 1.05
N VAL A 219 2.58 24.58 1.75
CA VAL A 219 1.45 25.26 1.10
C VAL A 219 1.90 26.50 0.33
N SER A 220 2.90 27.24 0.84
CA SER A 220 3.45 28.40 0.14
C SER A 220 4.20 28.01 -1.14
N ASP A 221 4.98 26.93 -1.11
CA ASP A 221 5.74 26.48 -2.28
C ASP A 221 4.82 25.90 -3.35
N LEU A 222 3.78 25.16 -2.94
CA LEU A 222 2.77 24.65 -3.84
C LEU A 222 1.97 25.77 -4.50
N GLU A 223 1.50 26.78 -3.75
CA GLU A 223 0.75 27.90 -4.35
C GLU A 223 1.60 28.66 -5.38
N SER A 224 2.86 28.90 -5.05
CA SER A 224 3.83 29.52 -5.97
C SER A 224 4.06 28.68 -7.22
N ASN A 225 4.19 27.35 -7.09
CA ASN A 225 4.33 26.45 -8.22
C ASN A 225 3.06 26.40 -9.07
N TYR A 226 1.88 26.30 -8.45
CA TYR A 226 0.60 26.23 -9.15
C TYR A 226 0.29 27.50 -9.92
N SER A 227 0.60 28.66 -9.34
CA SER A 227 0.46 29.94 -10.04
C SER A 227 1.33 30.00 -11.31
N LYS A 228 2.54 29.43 -11.28
CA LYS A 228 3.45 29.37 -12.45
C LYS A 228 2.99 28.36 -13.49
N LYS A 229 2.33 27.28 -13.06
CA LYS A 229 1.81 26.20 -13.91
C LYS A 229 0.31 26.32 -14.19
N TYR A 230 -0.23 27.53 -14.07
CA TYR A 230 -1.60 27.83 -14.47
C TYR A 230 -1.80 27.42 -15.94
N SER A 231 -2.81 26.60 -16.17
CA SER A 231 -3.17 26.12 -17.50
C SER A 231 -4.40 26.86 -18.03
N SER A 232 -5.52 26.80 -17.30
CA SER A 232 -6.80 27.39 -17.72
C SER A 232 -7.75 27.56 -16.54
N LYS A 233 -8.87 28.26 -16.74
CA LYS A 233 -10.00 28.21 -15.79
C LYS A 233 -10.71 26.86 -15.87
N ALA A 234 -11.44 26.52 -14.81
CA ALA A 234 -12.32 25.37 -14.81
C ALA A 234 -13.46 25.58 -15.82
N ASP A 235 -13.69 24.58 -16.66
CA ASP A 235 -14.77 24.57 -17.63
C ASP A 235 -15.98 23.76 -17.12
N ALA A 236 -17.16 24.12 -17.62
CA ALA A 236 -18.42 23.53 -17.17
C ALA A 236 -18.53 22.03 -17.46
N ASP A 237 -17.94 21.54 -18.56
CA ASP A 237 -18.02 20.12 -18.95
C ASP A 237 -17.17 19.26 -18.00
N THR A 238 -15.97 19.73 -17.65
CA THR A 238 -15.10 19.06 -16.69
C THR A 238 -15.70 19.09 -15.28
N ILE A 239 -16.29 20.22 -14.85
CA ILE A 239 -17.03 20.30 -13.57
C ILE A 239 -18.20 19.32 -13.59
N ARG A 240 -18.93 19.21 -14.70
CA ARG A 240 -20.02 18.23 -14.84
C ARG A 240 -19.54 16.79 -14.72
N GLN A 241 -18.45 16.44 -15.41
CA GLN A 241 -17.86 15.11 -15.29
C GLN A 241 -17.36 14.82 -13.88
N TYR A 242 -16.78 15.82 -13.21
CA TYR A 242 -16.32 15.70 -11.83
C TYR A 242 -17.49 15.45 -10.89
N TYR A 243 -18.58 16.22 -11.02
CA TYR A 243 -19.82 16.00 -10.29
C TYR A 243 -20.38 14.58 -10.51
N ASP A 244 -20.61 14.19 -11.76
CA ASP A 244 -21.24 12.90 -12.07
C ASP A 244 -20.39 11.72 -11.56
N LYS A 245 -19.05 11.78 -11.73
CA LYS A 245 -18.15 10.67 -11.39
C LYS A 245 -17.71 10.64 -9.92
N LYS A 246 -17.51 11.80 -9.28
CA LYS A 246 -16.88 11.90 -7.95
C LYS A 246 -17.86 12.26 -6.84
N ILE A 247 -19.00 12.87 -7.18
CA ILE A 247 -20.02 13.25 -6.22
C ILE A 247 -21.21 12.31 -6.38
N ARG A 248 -22.02 12.49 -7.42
CA ARG A 248 -23.30 11.77 -7.61
C ARG A 248 -23.13 10.25 -7.53
N SER A 249 -22.24 9.68 -8.35
CA SER A 249 -22.01 8.23 -8.38
C SER A 249 -21.55 7.66 -7.02
N ASN A 250 -20.83 8.44 -6.22
CA ASN A 250 -20.36 7.98 -4.91
C ASN A 250 -21.44 8.11 -3.84
N ILE A 251 -22.26 9.17 -3.88
CA ILE A 251 -23.46 9.27 -3.03
C ILE A 251 -24.38 8.07 -3.32
N ASP A 252 -24.64 7.76 -4.59
CA ASP A 252 -25.47 6.61 -4.97
C ASP A 252 -24.91 5.30 -4.39
N LYS A 253 -23.59 5.09 -4.41
CA LYS A 253 -22.96 3.90 -3.81
C LYS A 253 -23.11 3.86 -2.29
N ILE A 254 -23.01 5.00 -1.62
CA ILE A 254 -23.18 5.11 -0.16
C ILE A 254 -24.63 4.78 0.21
N MET A 255 -25.59 5.42 -0.45
CA MET A 255 -27.03 5.29 -0.16
C MET A 255 -27.56 3.88 -0.46
N ASN A 256 -26.96 3.17 -1.43
CA ASN A 256 -27.33 1.80 -1.76
C ASN A 256 -26.51 0.73 -1.02
N ALA A 257 -25.58 1.13 -0.13
CA ALA A 257 -24.74 0.18 0.59
C ALA A 257 -25.51 -0.51 1.71
N HIS A 258 -25.68 -1.83 1.62
CA HIS A 258 -26.36 -2.62 2.65
C HIS A 258 -25.78 -2.39 4.06
N VAL A 259 -24.45 -2.28 4.17
CA VAL A 259 -23.75 -2.08 5.46
C VAL A 259 -24.06 -0.75 6.14
N LEU A 260 -24.59 0.24 5.41
CA LEU A 260 -24.98 1.56 5.94
C LEU A 260 -26.50 1.76 5.97
N SER A 261 -27.28 0.82 5.44
CA SER A 261 -28.72 0.97 5.23
C SER A 261 -29.50 1.33 6.50
N GLU A 262 -29.13 0.74 7.64
CA GLU A 262 -29.77 1.06 8.93
C GLU A 262 -29.49 2.49 9.36
N LEU A 263 -28.27 3.00 9.16
CA LEU A 263 -27.87 4.36 9.51
C LEU A 263 -28.56 5.39 8.61
N THR A 264 -28.67 5.10 7.31
CA THR A 264 -29.29 6.02 6.34
C THR A 264 -30.80 6.17 6.51
N ASN A 265 -31.45 5.32 7.30
CA ASN A 265 -32.90 5.42 7.56
C ASN A 265 -33.27 6.49 8.60
N TYR A 266 -32.28 7.09 9.27
CA TYR A 266 -32.50 8.12 10.27
C TYR A 266 -32.14 9.49 9.73
N GLU A 267 -32.91 10.51 10.10
CA GLU A 267 -32.58 11.92 9.81
C GLU A 267 -31.40 12.42 10.63
N LYS A 268 -31.15 11.80 11.79
CA LYS A 268 -30.06 12.17 12.70
C LYS A 268 -29.27 10.96 13.16
N VAL A 269 -27.97 11.14 13.27
CA VAL A 269 -27.04 10.14 13.80
C VAL A 269 -26.34 10.69 15.04
N VAL A 270 -26.08 9.81 16.00
CA VAL A 270 -25.32 10.14 17.21
C VAL A 270 -23.91 9.58 17.02
N ILE A 271 -22.91 10.44 16.97
CA ILE A 271 -21.51 10.06 16.77
C ILE A 271 -20.74 10.41 18.04
N ASN A 272 -20.25 9.39 18.74
CA ASN A 272 -19.49 9.54 20.00
C ASN A 272 -20.20 10.43 21.05
N GLY A 273 -21.53 10.39 21.09
CA GLY A 273 -22.37 11.15 22.04
C GLY A 273 -22.89 12.49 21.53
N GLU A 274 -22.41 12.98 20.39
CA GLU A 274 -22.90 14.21 19.75
C GLU A 274 -23.89 13.92 18.63
N THR A 275 -24.91 14.75 18.48
CA THR A 275 -25.98 14.55 17.47
C THR A 275 -25.71 15.40 16.24
N TYR A 276 -25.75 14.77 15.07
CA TYR A 276 -25.54 15.40 13.76
C TYR A 276 -26.75 15.19 12.86
N ASP A 277 -27.00 16.13 11.96
CA ASP A 277 -27.91 15.91 10.84
C ASP A 277 -27.26 14.88 9.91
N ASN A 278 -28.00 13.85 9.55
CA ASN A 278 -27.45 12.75 8.76
C ASN A 278 -27.22 13.19 7.31
N LEU A 279 -26.41 12.45 6.55
CA LEU A 279 -26.13 12.75 5.14
C LEU A 279 -27.43 12.90 4.30
N THR A 280 -28.49 12.18 4.69
CA THR A 280 -29.82 12.24 4.09
C THR A 280 -30.44 13.64 4.10
N MET A 281 -30.13 14.45 5.12
CA MET A 281 -30.63 15.82 5.27
C MET A 281 -30.02 16.81 4.26
N PHE A 282 -28.89 16.44 3.65
CA PHE A 282 -28.17 17.30 2.71
C PHE A 282 -28.35 16.87 1.25
N LEU A 283 -29.07 15.78 0.98
CA LEU A 283 -29.15 15.17 -0.36
C LEU A 283 -29.68 16.12 -1.43
N ASP A 284 -30.67 16.97 -1.12
CA ASP A 284 -31.21 17.93 -2.09
C ASP A 284 -30.12 18.86 -2.65
N LYS A 285 -29.20 19.32 -1.78
CA LYS A 285 -28.06 20.14 -2.19
C LYS A 285 -26.96 19.29 -2.84
N LEU A 286 -26.63 18.15 -2.25
CA LEU A 286 -25.56 17.28 -2.75
C LEU A 286 -25.86 16.70 -4.14
N TYR A 287 -27.14 16.49 -4.50
CA TYR A 287 -27.59 16.08 -5.83
C TYR A 287 -27.86 17.25 -6.80
N SER A 288 -27.72 18.50 -6.36
CA SER A 288 -27.88 19.67 -7.22
C SER A 288 -26.58 19.97 -7.96
N PHE A 289 -26.58 19.78 -9.29
CA PHE A 289 -25.42 20.15 -10.10
C PHE A 289 -25.14 21.66 -10.06
N ASP A 290 -26.18 22.49 -10.05
CA ASP A 290 -26.02 23.95 -10.03
C ASP A 290 -25.33 24.43 -8.77
N PHE A 291 -25.62 23.80 -7.62
CA PHE A 291 -24.93 24.07 -6.36
C PHE A 291 -23.42 23.84 -6.47
N TRP A 292 -23.01 22.67 -6.98
CA TRP A 292 -21.58 22.37 -7.15
C TRP A 292 -20.91 23.22 -8.22
N LYS A 293 -21.64 23.57 -9.29
CA LYS A 293 -21.15 24.44 -10.33
C LYS A 293 -20.83 25.83 -9.78
N GLU A 294 -21.71 26.42 -8.98
CA GLU A 294 -21.48 27.73 -8.34
C GLU A 294 -20.22 27.71 -7.45
N ILE A 295 -19.98 26.60 -6.75
CA ILE A 295 -18.82 26.45 -5.87
C ILE A 295 -17.52 26.36 -6.68
N PHE A 296 -17.49 25.58 -7.76
CA PHE A 296 -16.26 25.25 -8.50
C PHE A 296 -16.02 26.09 -9.77
N GLU A 297 -16.94 26.95 -10.20
CA GLU A 297 -16.82 27.71 -11.45
C GLU A 297 -15.62 28.69 -11.47
N ASN A 298 -15.13 29.09 -10.30
CA ASN A 298 -14.02 30.03 -10.16
C ASN A 298 -12.67 29.32 -9.98
N ASP A 299 -12.66 27.99 -9.95
CA ASP A 299 -11.45 27.20 -9.88
C ASP A 299 -10.63 27.35 -11.16
N TYR A 300 -9.33 27.07 -11.05
CA TYR A 300 -8.42 27.03 -12.18
C TYR A 300 -7.61 25.75 -12.16
N TYR A 301 -7.10 25.36 -13.31
CA TYR A 301 -6.33 24.15 -13.49
C TYR A 301 -4.84 24.41 -13.49
N SER A 302 -4.14 23.52 -12.79
CA SER A 302 -2.69 23.53 -12.67
C SER A 302 -2.17 22.09 -12.56
N ASP A 303 -0.86 21.92 -12.69
CA ASP A 303 -0.14 20.67 -12.41
C ASP A 303 -0.07 20.42 -10.88
N ILE A 304 -1.12 19.82 -10.32
CA ILE A 304 -1.31 19.61 -8.87
C ILE A 304 -0.68 18.31 -8.36
N HIS A 305 -0.37 18.25 -7.06
CA HIS A 305 0.07 17.02 -6.40
C HIS A 305 -1.05 15.96 -6.42
N GLY A 306 -2.29 16.34 -6.11
CA GLY A 306 -3.50 15.53 -6.24
C GLY A 306 -3.79 14.56 -5.09
N ASP A 307 -2.85 14.35 -4.17
CA ASP A 307 -3.05 13.59 -2.93
C ASP A 307 -2.20 14.14 -1.76
N LEU A 308 -2.24 15.45 -1.53
CA LEU A 308 -1.43 16.10 -0.47
C LEU A 308 -2.02 15.86 0.94
N THR A 309 -1.91 14.64 1.45
CA THR A 309 -2.23 14.33 2.87
C THR A 309 -1.02 14.59 3.77
N VAL A 310 -1.24 14.57 5.09
CA VAL A 310 -0.15 14.67 6.07
C VAL A 310 0.87 13.53 5.91
N GLU A 311 0.44 12.32 5.54
CA GLU A 311 1.33 11.18 5.31
C GLU A 311 2.27 11.35 4.11
N ASN A 312 1.87 12.14 3.10
CA ASN A 312 2.63 12.37 1.87
C ASN A 312 3.64 13.52 1.96
N ILE A 313 3.76 14.14 3.14
CA ILE A 313 4.80 15.11 3.48
C ILE A 313 5.82 14.42 4.37
N VAL A 314 7.05 14.27 3.87
CA VAL A 314 8.15 13.65 4.63
C VAL A 314 9.08 14.73 5.15
N CYS A 315 9.31 14.73 6.47
CA CYS A 315 10.20 15.67 7.14
C CYS A 315 11.62 15.09 7.17
N ASN A 316 12.60 15.87 6.74
CA ASN A 316 14.01 15.50 6.79
C ASN A 316 14.88 16.77 6.86
N ILE A 317 15.72 16.85 7.89
CA ILE A 317 16.58 18.02 8.15
C ILE A 317 17.60 18.31 7.04
N ASN A 318 17.93 17.32 6.20
CA ASN A 318 18.89 17.47 5.12
C ASN A 318 18.28 18.15 3.88
N TYR A 319 16.95 18.35 3.84
CA TYR A 319 16.30 19.14 2.79
C TYR A 319 16.32 20.63 3.15
N PRO A 320 16.48 21.56 2.18
CA PRO A 320 16.62 22.99 2.45
C PRO A 320 15.50 23.60 3.30
N LYS A 321 14.26 23.12 3.14
CA LYS A 321 13.10 23.54 3.95
C LYS A 321 12.63 22.49 4.96
N GLY A 322 13.44 21.46 5.19
CA GLY A 322 13.15 20.41 6.15
C GLY A 322 12.10 19.38 5.70
N TYR A 323 11.69 19.38 4.43
CA TYR A 323 10.70 18.43 3.91
C TYR A 323 10.92 18.08 2.43
N TYR A 324 10.27 17.00 2.01
CA TYR A 324 10.00 16.67 0.62
C TYR A 324 8.65 15.94 0.48
N LEU A 325 8.08 16.00 -0.73
CA LEU A 325 6.82 15.38 -1.08
C LEU A 325 7.03 14.01 -1.73
N ILE A 326 6.13 13.09 -1.43
CA ILE A 326 6.05 11.76 -2.02
C ILE A 326 4.64 11.49 -2.53
N ASP A 327 4.48 10.45 -3.35
CA ASP A 327 3.16 9.94 -3.72
C ASP A 327 2.17 10.93 -4.34
N PRO A 328 2.58 11.71 -5.37
CA PRO A 328 1.64 12.51 -6.14
C PRO A 328 0.68 11.62 -6.94
N ASN A 329 -0.55 12.08 -7.07
CA ASN A 329 -1.62 11.45 -7.81
C ASN A 329 -2.18 12.44 -8.84
N GLY A 330 -1.42 12.64 -9.92
CA GLY A 330 -1.79 13.49 -11.04
C GLY A 330 -2.95 12.93 -11.88
N GLY A 331 -3.39 13.72 -12.87
CA GLY A 331 -4.45 13.28 -13.80
C GLY A 331 -5.87 13.37 -13.23
N ASN A 332 -6.13 14.35 -12.35
CA ASN A 332 -7.48 14.61 -11.88
C ASN A 332 -8.31 15.25 -12.99
N ILE A 333 -9.56 14.80 -13.14
CA ILE A 333 -10.51 15.38 -14.11
C ILE A 333 -10.63 16.88 -13.84
N HIS A 334 -10.85 17.26 -12.58
CA HIS A 334 -10.86 18.64 -12.13
C HIS A 334 -9.54 18.96 -11.42
N SER A 335 -8.48 19.29 -12.17
CA SER A 335 -7.11 19.50 -11.64
C SER A 335 -6.94 20.86 -10.94
N SER A 336 -7.82 21.17 -9.99
CA SER A 336 -7.77 22.39 -9.20
C SER A 336 -6.77 22.28 -8.05
N PRO A 337 -5.91 23.29 -7.82
CA PRO A 337 -5.07 23.40 -6.61
C PRO A 337 -5.84 23.23 -5.30
N ASN A 338 -7.12 23.60 -5.29
CA ASN A 338 -7.98 23.48 -4.13
C ASN A 338 -8.14 22.02 -3.67
N LEU A 339 -7.89 21.04 -4.55
CA LEU A 339 -7.85 19.62 -4.18
C LEU A 339 -6.73 19.28 -3.20
N ASP A 340 -5.57 19.94 -3.26
CA ASP A 340 -4.46 19.64 -2.36
C ASP A 340 -4.64 20.27 -0.98
N TYR A 341 -5.13 21.51 -0.94
CA TYR A 341 -5.50 22.14 0.35
C TYR A 341 -6.60 21.35 1.05
N SER A 342 -7.58 20.86 0.30
CA SER A 342 -8.65 20.03 0.85
C SER A 342 -8.20 18.62 1.26
N LYS A 343 -7.10 18.09 0.70
CA LYS A 343 -6.47 16.86 1.20
C LYS A 343 -5.78 17.07 2.56
N LEU A 344 -5.17 18.24 2.77
CA LEU A 344 -4.68 18.63 4.09
C LEU A 344 -5.83 18.82 5.09
N LEU A 345 -6.97 19.40 4.66
CA LEU A 345 -8.17 19.47 5.49
C LEU A 345 -8.71 18.06 5.82
N GLN A 346 -8.82 17.16 4.84
CA GLN A 346 -9.21 15.77 5.10
C GLN A 346 -8.35 15.13 6.19
N SER A 347 -7.05 15.46 6.22
CA SER A 347 -6.13 15.01 7.26
C SER A 347 -6.40 15.69 8.61
N LEU A 348 -6.39 17.03 8.66
CA LEU A 348 -6.38 17.81 9.90
C LEU A 348 -7.78 18.12 10.47
N HIS A 349 -8.71 18.53 9.60
CA HIS A 349 -10.11 18.78 9.95
C HIS A 349 -10.88 17.46 10.05
N GLY A 350 -10.83 16.65 8.99
CA GLY A 350 -11.47 15.33 8.94
C GLY A 350 -10.83 14.24 9.80
N ASN A 351 -9.62 14.46 10.33
CA ASN A 351 -8.89 13.50 11.18
C ASN A 351 -8.59 12.15 10.51
N TYR A 352 -8.51 12.11 9.17
CA TYR A 352 -8.46 10.87 8.38
C TYR A 352 -7.43 9.83 8.87
N GLU A 353 -6.21 10.24 9.23
CA GLU A 353 -5.16 9.31 9.70
C GLU A 353 -5.59 8.57 10.97
N PHE A 354 -6.30 9.22 11.89
CA PHE A 354 -6.78 8.57 13.11
C PHE A 354 -7.87 7.51 12.84
N PHE A 355 -8.69 7.71 11.80
CA PHE A 355 -9.66 6.70 11.36
C PHE A 355 -8.93 5.47 10.83
N MET A 356 -7.82 5.65 10.12
CA MET A 356 -7.02 4.53 9.60
C MET A 356 -6.42 3.66 10.71
N HIS A 357 -6.02 4.26 11.84
CA HIS A 357 -5.46 3.57 13.01
C HIS A 357 -6.51 3.03 13.99
N THR A 358 -7.78 3.39 13.85
CA THR A 358 -8.84 2.93 14.75
C THR A 358 -9.34 1.54 14.33
N ALA A 359 -9.25 0.60 15.28
CA ALA A 359 -9.48 -0.82 15.01
C ALA A 359 -10.94 -1.29 15.16
N LYS A 360 -11.75 -0.60 15.98
CA LYS A 360 -13.11 -1.06 16.30
C LYS A 360 -14.11 0.09 16.29
N VAL A 361 -15.26 -0.17 15.70
CA VAL A 361 -16.45 0.68 15.75
C VAL A 361 -17.62 -0.14 16.31
N LYS A 362 -18.49 0.51 17.05
CA LYS A 362 -19.77 -0.04 17.50
C LYS A 362 -20.88 0.77 16.85
N VAL A 363 -21.84 0.05 16.28
CA VAL A 363 -23.05 0.65 15.69
C VAL A 363 -24.25 0.09 16.43
N ASN A 364 -25.14 0.96 16.87
CA ASN A 364 -26.40 0.61 17.50
C ASN A 364 -27.49 1.55 16.98
N LYS A 365 -28.34 1.07 16.07
CA LYS A 365 -29.33 1.91 15.37
C LYS A 365 -28.65 3.11 14.71
N ASN A 366 -29.00 4.33 15.12
CA ASN A 366 -28.44 5.57 14.62
C ASN A 366 -27.20 6.06 15.40
N GLU A 367 -26.70 5.28 16.35
CA GLU A 367 -25.53 5.61 17.15
C GLU A 367 -24.27 4.90 16.63
N ILE A 368 -23.22 5.68 16.43
CA ILE A 368 -21.89 5.24 16.00
C ILE A 368 -20.89 5.65 17.08
N SER A 369 -20.22 4.65 17.67
CA SER A 369 -19.26 4.85 18.75
C SER A 369 -17.91 4.23 18.40
N PHE A 370 -16.83 5.01 18.50
CA PHE A 370 -15.46 4.56 18.28
C PHE A 370 -14.49 5.38 19.15
N LYS A 371 -13.28 4.85 19.32
CA LYS A 371 -12.25 5.57 20.09
C LYS A 371 -11.71 6.72 19.24
N ILE A 372 -12.07 7.96 19.60
CA ILE A 372 -11.43 9.15 19.03
C ILE A 372 -9.98 9.20 19.54
N THR A 373 -9.04 9.30 18.60
CA THR A 373 -7.59 9.44 18.91
C THR A 373 -7.07 10.82 18.50
N ARG A 374 -7.97 11.79 18.28
CA ARG A 374 -7.67 13.17 17.90
C ARG A 374 -6.73 13.83 18.91
N THR A 375 -5.68 14.46 18.42
CA THR A 375 -4.67 15.12 19.26
C THR A 375 -4.83 16.64 19.22
N THR A 376 -4.48 17.30 20.33
CA THR A 376 -4.50 18.77 20.42
C THR A 376 -3.57 19.42 19.38
N SER A 377 -2.50 18.73 18.97
CA SER A 377 -1.61 19.20 17.91
C SER A 377 -2.34 19.35 16.57
N TYR A 378 -3.17 18.38 16.19
CA TYR A 378 -3.99 18.45 14.98
C TYR A 378 -4.99 19.61 15.04
N ASP A 379 -5.62 19.85 16.19
CA ASP A 379 -6.56 20.97 16.36
C ASP A 379 -5.92 22.33 16.13
N VAL A 380 -4.71 22.51 16.66
CA VAL A 380 -3.98 23.76 16.50
C VAL A 380 -3.49 23.92 15.07
N LEU A 381 -2.98 22.85 14.44
CA LEU A 381 -2.55 22.90 13.04
C LEU A 381 -3.71 23.14 12.08
N TYR A 382 -4.86 22.51 12.31
CA TYR A 382 -6.09 22.80 11.58
C TYR A 382 -6.46 24.29 11.69
N LYS A 383 -6.51 24.85 12.91
CA LYS A 383 -6.83 26.28 13.11
C LYS A 383 -5.84 27.21 12.41
N ARG A 384 -4.55 26.84 12.36
CA ARG A 384 -3.55 27.61 11.62
C ARG A 384 -3.71 27.50 10.11
N LEU A 385 -3.99 26.29 9.61
CA LEU A 385 -4.27 26.08 8.19
C LEU A 385 -5.53 26.85 7.77
N ASP A 386 -6.62 26.75 8.53
CA ASP A 386 -7.86 27.51 8.29
C ASP A 386 -7.59 29.01 8.23
N LYS A 387 -6.85 29.53 9.22
CA LYS A 387 -6.43 30.94 9.24
C LYS A 387 -5.60 31.30 8.01
N TYR A 388 -4.61 30.49 7.66
CA TYR A 388 -3.78 30.71 6.47
C TYR A 388 -4.63 30.77 5.20
N LEU A 389 -5.57 29.84 5.01
CA LEU A 389 -6.45 29.81 3.85
C LEU A 389 -7.31 31.08 3.77
N LYS A 390 -7.90 31.50 4.89
CA LYS A 390 -8.74 32.71 4.99
C LYS A 390 -7.98 34.02 4.83
N ASP A 391 -6.71 34.06 5.27
CA ASP A 391 -5.85 35.23 5.12
C ASP A 391 -5.26 35.32 3.70
N THR A 392 -5.08 34.19 3.02
CA THR A 392 -4.40 34.11 1.70
C THR A 392 -5.38 34.17 0.52
N PHE A 393 -6.57 33.59 0.66
CA PHE A 393 -7.52 33.41 -0.44
C PHE A 393 -8.84 34.14 -0.19
N ASP A 394 -9.54 34.48 -1.27
CA ASP A 394 -10.89 35.03 -1.15
C ASP A 394 -11.90 33.97 -0.63
N ALA A 395 -13.03 34.45 -0.12
CA ALA A 395 -14.06 33.62 0.49
C ALA A 395 -14.64 32.55 -0.47
N LYS A 396 -14.70 32.81 -1.78
CA LYS A 396 -15.20 31.82 -2.75
C LYS A 396 -14.21 30.69 -2.92
N ARG A 397 -12.92 31.00 -3.03
CA ARG A 397 -11.87 29.97 -3.12
C ARG A 397 -11.78 29.16 -1.83
N VAL A 398 -11.88 29.80 -0.65
CA VAL A 398 -11.94 29.08 0.64
C VAL A 398 -13.15 28.13 0.68
N LYS A 399 -14.34 28.60 0.28
CA LYS A 399 -15.54 27.74 0.15
C LYS A 399 -15.27 26.55 -0.77
N SER A 400 -14.71 26.78 -1.96
CA SER A 400 -14.33 25.72 -2.90
C SER A 400 -13.39 24.67 -2.28
N ILE A 401 -12.36 25.10 -1.55
CA ILE A 401 -11.43 24.21 -0.83
C ILE A 401 -12.18 23.32 0.17
N TYR A 402 -12.99 23.89 1.05
CA TYR A 402 -13.74 23.10 2.03
C TYR A 402 -14.70 22.12 1.33
N PHE A 403 -15.42 22.55 0.30
CA PHE A 403 -16.33 21.66 -0.42
C PHE A 403 -15.62 20.52 -1.16
N HIS A 404 -14.37 20.69 -1.60
CA HIS A 404 -13.56 19.58 -2.08
C HIS A 404 -13.23 18.54 -1.00
N GLU A 405 -13.17 18.93 0.27
CA GLU A 405 -13.01 17.98 1.38
C GLU A 405 -14.17 16.98 1.43
N ILE A 406 -15.41 17.47 1.29
CA ILE A 406 -16.60 16.61 1.18
C ILE A 406 -16.43 15.63 0.01
N VAL A 407 -15.96 16.11 -1.15
CA VAL A 407 -15.75 15.23 -2.32
C VAL A 407 -14.71 14.16 -2.02
N HIS A 408 -13.64 14.46 -1.28
CA HIS A 408 -12.65 13.46 -0.89
C HIS A 408 -13.24 12.39 0.04
N TRP A 409 -14.09 12.78 1.00
CA TRP A 409 -14.82 11.83 1.84
C TRP A 409 -15.80 10.96 1.04
N LEU A 410 -16.59 11.57 0.15
CA LEU A 410 -17.47 10.83 -0.75
C LEU A 410 -16.71 9.81 -1.60
N ARG A 411 -15.53 10.17 -2.11
CA ARG A 411 -14.67 9.27 -2.89
C ARG A 411 -14.08 8.12 -2.07
N LEU A 412 -13.79 8.35 -0.79
CA LEU A 412 -13.23 7.35 0.12
C LEU A 412 -14.24 6.24 0.43
N MET A 413 -15.51 6.61 0.60
CA MET A 413 -16.54 5.70 1.09
C MET A 413 -16.72 4.41 0.27
N PRO A 414 -16.84 4.42 -1.06
CA PRO A 414 -16.98 3.18 -1.84
C PRO A 414 -15.84 2.18 -1.63
N TYR A 415 -14.61 2.66 -1.48
CA TYR A 415 -13.47 1.79 -1.21
C TYR A 415 -13.60 1.13 0.16
N LYS A 416 -14.01 1.90 1.19
CA LYS A 416 -14.20 1.39 2.55
C LYS A 416 -15.39 0.43 2.66
N ILE A 417 -16.50 0.72 1.99
CA ILE A 417 -17.66 -0.18 1.92
C ILE A 417 -17.26 -1.55 1.34
N ASN A 418 -16.43 -1.56 0.29
CA ASN A 418 -16.09 -2.80 -0.43
C ASN A 418 -14.93 -3.59 0.20
N ASN A 419 -13.94 -2.91 0.79
CA ASN A 419 -12.70 -3.56 1.25
C ASN A 419 -12.54 -3.56 2.78
N ASP A 420 -13.38 -2.82 3.52
CA ASP A 420 -13.24 -2.57 4.95
C ASP A 420 -14.63 -2.36 5.59
N SER A 421 -15.56 -3.26 5.26
CA SER A 421 -16.99 -3.13 5.59
C SER A 421 -17.25 -2.93 7.08
N ASP A 422 -16.45 -3.60 7.93
CA ASP A 422 -16.57 -3.54 9.39
C ASP A 422 -16.32 -2.14 9.94
N ARG A 423 -15.48 -1.34 9.26
CA ARG A 423 -15.17 0.04 9.63
C ARG A 423 -15.88 1.08 8.78
N ALA A 424 -16.67 0.67 7.78
CA ALA A 424 -17.36 1.59 6.88
C ALA A 424 -18.26 2.59 7.63
N ALA A 425 -18.94 2.16 8.70
CA ALA A 425 -19.75 3.04 9.54
C ALA A 425 -18.93 4.16 10.23
N MET A 426 -17.68 3.87 10.60
CA MET A 426 -16.78 4.87 11.17
C MET A 426 -16.41 5.93 10.13
N PHE A 427 -16.02 5.52 8.92
CA PHE A 427 -15.73 6.48 7.84
C PHE A 427 -16.98 7.26 7.40
N TYR A 428 -18.16 6.64 7.47
CA TYR A 428 -19.44 7.32 7.27
C TYR A 428 -19.68 8.41 8.33
N ALA A 429 -19.40 8.12 9.60
CA ALA A 429 -19.44 9.12 10.66
C ALA A 429 -18.52 10.32 10.37
N GLY A 430 -17.29 10.06 9.91
CA GLY A 430 -16.36 11.12 9.49
C GLY A 430 -16.92 12.00 8.36
N LEU A 431 -17.51 11.39 7.34
CA LEU A 431 -18.20 12.12 6.27
C LEU A 431 -19.35 12.97 6.81
N VAL A 432 -20.19 12.43 7.69
CA VAL A 432 -21.33 13.15 8.28
C VAL A 432 -20.85 14.36 9.08
N MET A 433 -19.83 14.19 9.94
CA MET A 433 -19.25 15.28 10.72
C MET A 433 -18.73 16.40 9.81
N VAL A 434 -17.92 16.06 8.80
CA VAL A 434 -17.35 17.05 7.86
C VAL A 434 -18.42 17.78 7.06
N VAL A 435 -19.47 17.07 6.62
CA VAL A 435 -20.60 17.71 5.93
C VAL A 435 -21.32 18.68 6.87
N ASN A 436 -21.57 18.31 8.12
CA ASN A 436 -22.23 19.22 9.08
C ASN A 436 -21.37 20.47 9.32
N ASP A 437 -20.08 20.31 9.60
CA ASP A 437 -19.17 21.42 9.90
C ASP A 437 -19.08 22.41 8.73
N ILE A 438 -18.94 21.92 7.50
CA ILE A 438 -18.83 22.76 6.30
C ILE A 438 -20.16 23.45 5.97
N PHE A 439 -21.28 22.75 6.07
CA PHE A 439 -22.59 23.37 5.84
C PHE A 439 -22.90 24.38 6.96
N GLU A 440 -22.54 24.11 8.21
CA GLU A 440 -22.68 25.09 9.29
C GLU A 440 -21.84 26.35 9.03
N GLU A 441 -20.60 26.19 8.57
CA GLU A 441 -19.71 27.30 8.26
C GLU A 441 -20.21 28.13 7.07
N PHE A 442 -20.57 27.50 5.96
CA PHE A 442 -20.80 28.22 4.69
C PHE A 442 -22.27 28.45 4.34
N ASP A 443 -23.23 27.62 4.76
CA ASP A 443 -24.67 27.86 4.48
C ASP A 443 -25.35 28.79 5.50
N ASN A 444 -24.90 28.80 6.76
CA ASN A 444 -25.47 29.74 7.74
C ASN A 444 -25.02 31.19 7.50
N ILE A 445 -23.92 31.40 6.77
CA ILE A 445 -23.48 32.73 6.32
C ILE A 445 -24.43 33.28 5.25
N ASP A 446 -24.86 32.46 4.30
CA ASP A 446 -25.81 32.88 3.25
C ASP A 446 -27.19 33.24 3.83
N LYS A 447 -27.64 32.55 4.89
CA LYS A 447 -28.85 32.95 5.65
C LYS A 447 -28.68 34.28 6.40
N ARG A 448 -27.51 34.57 6.99
CA ARG A 448 -27.26 35.83 7.71
C ARG A 448 -27.10 37.03 6.78
N ILE A 449 -26.56 36.82 5.58
CA ILE A 449 -26.45 37.87 4.54
C ILE A 449 -27.82 38.10 3.88
N GLY A 450 -28.60 37.05 3.61
CA GLY A 450 -29.96 37.15 3.10
C GLY A 450 -30.93 37.90 4.03
N ILE A 451 -30.79 37.73 5.36
CA ILE A 451 -31.59 38.49 6.35
C ILE A 451 -31.21 39.98 6.37
N LYS A 452 -29.95 40.34 6.06
CA LYS A 452 -29.53 41.75 5.92
C LYS A 452 -30.00 42.37 4.61
N ALA A 453 -30.10 41.60 3.53
CA ALA A 453 -30.56 42.09 2.22
C ALA A 453 -32.10 42.26 2.13
N CYS A 454 -32.88 41.54 2.95
CA CYS A 454 -34.34 41.68 3.01
C CYS A 454 -34.84 42.77 3.98
N ASN A 455 -33.93 43.47 4.68
CA ASN A 455 -34.26 44.52 5.66
C ASN A 455 -33.72 45.91 5.27
N VAL A 456 -33.62 46.20 3.96
CA VAL A 456 -33.34 47.56 3.46
C VAL A 456 -34.46 48.01 2.53
#